data_AF-A0A520IAW4-F1
#
_entry.id   AF-A0A520IAW4-F1
#
_cell.length_a   1.000
_cell.length_b   1.000
_cell.length_c   1.000
_cell.angle_alpha   90.00
_cell.angle_beta   90.00
_cell.angle_gamma   90.00
#
_symmetry.space_group_name_H-M   'P 1'
#
loop_
_entity.id
_entity.type
_entity.pdbx_description
1 polymer ?
#
loop_
_entity_poly.entity_id
_entity_poly.type
_entity_poly.pdbx_seq_one_letter_code
_entity_poly.pdbx_strand_id
1 'polypeptide(L)'
;MRFRRLELVRYGGFADRVFDFGSGGPDLHLVVGPNEAGKSTALQAIGDFLFGIPGQSRQNWRYDYKQLRLRALIEHDGDLLDVTRRKGNLDTLLAADGTPFKTDPLAPLLGGIDRAGFERMFGLDHTKLREGGASIIGGRDDAARITLEAGTGVSHIGSELARLTEAASSLFKPGGQNPPVNRLMRERSEALAQVRQTSISDADWTQARQRRADAEARRTALIDEAEALDREQARLDRVGRARAPFARLSTARAELVGLEDLPTLPQDVAAQLATLRADRITAVELAAQAKADLARVEAAIAGVERPGIILSEQERIEALEEQRPVIAKAAGDLERRRAELDRIDTKLAAALAEARIAPGQPIPSAGWRRRAATHLDAVRELKAREAAVEKE
;
A
#
# COMPACT_ATOMS: atom_id res chain seq x y z
N MET A 1 -48.39 26.41 -94.77
CA MET A 1 -48.03 27.70 -94.16
C MET A 1 -46.99 28.42 -95.03
N ARG A 2 -47.25 29.66 -95.44
CA ARG A 2 -46.35 30.51 -96.24
C ARG A 2 -46.22 31.91 -95.60
N PHE A 3 -45.00 32.45 -95.51
CA PHE A 3 -44.81 33.87 -95.15
C PHE A 3 -45.10 34.73 -96.39
N ARG A 4 -46.11 35.60 -96.32
CA ARG A 4 -46.36 36.65 -97.32
C ARG A 4 -45.49 37.87 -97.08
N ARG A 5 -45.33 38.23 -95.81
CA ARG A 5 -44.54 39.39 -95.38
C ARG A 5 -43.91 39.10 -94.04
N LEU A 6 -42.67 39.54 -93.85
CA LEU A 6 -41.97 39.56 -92.56
C LEU A 6 -41.43 40.95 -92.31
N GLU A 7 -41.71 41.52 -91.15
CA GLU A 7 -41.33 42.86 -90.77
C GLU A 7 -40.58 42.85 -89.44
N LEU A 8 -39.35 43.37 -89.47
CA LEU A 8 -38.44 43.48 -88.34
C LEU A 8 -38.52 44.91 -87.82
N VAL A 9 -39.34 45.11 -86.77
CA VAL A 9 -39.54 46.40 -86.11
C VAL A 9 -38.60 46.48 -84.92
N ARG A 10 -37.60 47.36 -85.04
CA ARG A 10 -36.56 47.58 -84.01
C ARG A 10 -35.88 46.28 -83.56
N TYR A 11 -35.54 45.39 -84.49
CA TYR A 11 -34.97 44.06 -84.18
C TYR A 11 -33.55 43.94 -84.74
N GLY A 12 -32.58 43.68 -83.87
CA GLY A 12 -31.16 43.72 -84.20
C GLY A 12 -30.76 45.13 -84.65
N GLY A 13 -30.23 45.24 -85.87
CA GLY A 13 -29.86 46.53 -86.48
C GLY A 13 -30.97 47.20 -87.27
N PHE A 14 -32.12 46.55 -87.44
CA PHE A 14 -33.21 47.04 -88.29
C PHE A 14 -34.14 47.97 -87.52
N ALA A 15 -34.43 49.15 -88.09
CA ALA A 15 -35.38 50.10 -87.52
C ALA A 15 -36.83 49.68 -87.81
N ASP A 16 -37.15 49.38 -89.08
CA ASP A 16 -38.47 48.90 -89.56
C ASP A 16 -38.27 48.25 -90.94
N ARG A 17 -37.65 47.06 -91.00
CA ARG A 17 -37.33 46.40 -92.29
C ARG A 17 -38.43 45.44 -92.70
N VAL A 18 -38.98 45.65 -93.91
CA VAL A 18 -39.98 44.77 -94.51
C VAL A 18 -39.33 43.85 -95.55
N PHE A 19 -39.61 42.56 -95.44
CA PHE A 19 -39.39 41.54 -96.45
C PHE A 19 -40.75 41.14 -97.00
N ASP A 20 -41.01 41.51 -98.26
CA ASP A 20 -42.24 41.18 -98.98
C ASP A 20 -41.96 39.97 -99.89
N PHE A 21 -42.71 38.89 -99.69
CA PHE A 21 -42.61 37.64 -100.43
C PHE A 21 -43.75 37.48 -101.45
N GLY A 22 -44.61 38.49 -101.59
CA GLY A 22 -45.64 38.60 -102.62
C GLY A 22 -46.83 37.65 -102.47
N SER A 23 -47.87 37.91 -103.27
CA SER A 23 -49.08 37.08 -103.41
C SER A 23 -49.03 36.21 -104.68
N GLY A 24 -48.63 34.95 -104.56
CA GLY A 24 -48.47 34.01 -105.70
C GLY A 24 -47.06 34.02 -106.34
N GLY A 25 -46.79 33.12 -107.31
CA GLY A 25 -45.47 32.98 -107.96
C GLY A 25 -44.39 32.32 -107.07
N PRO A 26 -43.22 31.93 -107.62
CA PRO A 26 -42.40 30.84 -107.07
C PRO A 26 -41.99 31.07 -105.62
N ASP A 27 -42.14 30.02 -104.79
CA ASP A 27 -41.84 30.02 -103.34
C ASP A 27 -40.34 30.04 -103.01
N LEU A 28 -39.49 30.31 -104.01
CA LEU A 28 -38.05 30.49 -103.85
C LEU A 28 -37.73 31.99 -103.83
N HIS A 29 -37.41 32.49 -102.65
CA HIS A 29 -37.00 33.87 -102.44
C HIS A 29 -35.51 33.97 -102.12
N LEU A 30 -34.79 34.81 -102.84
CA LEU A 30 -33.36 35.06 -102.61
C LEU A 30 -33.16 36.42 -101.92
N VAL A 31 -32.69 36.41 -100.68
CA VAL A 31 -32.34 37.62 -99.93
C VAL A 31 -30.84 37.88 -100.08
N VAL A 32 -30.48 38.84 -100.94
CA VAL A 32 -29.08 39.20 -101.24
C VAL A 32 -28.70 40.49 -100.50
N GLY A 33 -27.48 40.51 -99.98
CA GLY A 33 -26.88 41.71 -99.41
C GLY A 33 -25.41 41.47 -99.05
N PRO A 34 -24.62 42.53 -98.83
CA PRO A 34 -23.23 42.41 -98.41
C PRO A 34 -23.09 41.67 -97.07
N ASN A 35 -21.85 41.35 -96.69
CA ASN A 35 -21.56 40.86 -95.35
C ASN A 35 -22.08 41.86 -94.32
N GLU A 36 -22.55 41.36 -93.17
CA GLU A 36 -23.11 42.16 -92.08
C GLU A 36 -24.43 42.91 -92.40
N ALA A 37 -25.00 42.74 -93.59
CA ALA A 37 -26.31 43.30 -93.95
C ALA A 37 -27.51 42.72 -93.16
N GLY A 38 -27.28 41.82 -92.21
CA GLY A 38 -28.32 41.23 -91.36
C GLY A 38 -29.05 40.02 -91.93
N LYS A 39 -28.46 39.28 -92.90
CA LYS A 39 -29.05 38.05 -93.46
C LYS A 39 -29.33 36.98 -92.40
N SER A 40 -28.34 36.70 -91.54
CA SER A 40 -28.50 35.76 -90.43
C SER A 40 -29.49 36.28 -89.37
N THR A 41 -29.55 37.61 -89.17
CA THR A 41 -30.53 38.24 -88.29
C THR A 41 -31.96 38.06 -88.82
N ALA A 42 -32.17 38.12 -90.13
CA ALA A 42 -33.47 37.84 -90.75
C ALA A 42 -33.89 36.37 -90.58
N LEU A 43 -32.96 35.42 -90.74
CA LEU A 43 -33.23 34.00 -90.47
C LEU A 43 -33.61 33.75 -89.01
N GLN A 44 -32.89 34.37 -88.07
CA GLN A 44 -33.22 34.29 -86.64
C GLN A 44 -34.57 34.94 -86.32
N ALA A 45 -34.92 36.04 -86.99
CA ALA A 45 -36.23 36.67 -86.82
C ALA A 45 -37.39 35.72 -87.20
N ILE A 46 -37.22 34.85 -88.19
CA ILE A 46 -38.24 33.83 -88.51
C ILE A 46 -38.42 32.88 -87.33
N GLY A 47 -37.33 32.32 -86.79
CA GLY A 47 -37.40 31.43 -85.62
C GLY A 47 -37.97 32.11 -84.38
N ASP A 48 -37.54 33.34 -84.09
CA ASP A 48 -38.04 34.11 -82.95
C ASP A 48 -39.51 34.52 -83.12
N PHE A 49 -39.95 34.78 -84.35
CA PHE A 49 -41.36 35.02 -84.66
C PHE A 49 -42.20 33.75 -84.44
N LEU A 50 -41.73 32.59 -84.86
CA LEU A 50 -42.49 31.34 -84.70
C LEU A 50 -42.56 30.89 -83.24
N PHE A 51 -41.42 30.90 -82.53
CA PHE A 51 -41.28 30.22 -81.24
C PHE A 51 -41.12 31.14 -80.03
N GLY A 52 -41.05 32.46 -80.24
CA GLY A 52 -40.79 33.41 -79.17
C GLY A 52 -39.40 34.02 -79.25
N ILE A 53 -39.32 35.33 -78.97
CA ILE A 53 -38.04 36.01 -78.79
C ILE A 53 -37.46 35.59 -77.42
N PRO A 54 -36.25 34.99 -77.33
CA PRO A 54 -35.67 34.50 -76.09
C PRO A 54 -35.54 35.58 -75.00
N GLY A 55 -35.63 35.17 -73.73
CA GLY A 55 -35.45 36.06 -72.55
C GLY A 55 -34.22 36.96 -72.64
N GLN A 56 -33.08 36.35 -72.99
CA GLN A 56 -31.80 37.01 -73.23
C GLN A 56 -31.50 37.07 -74.74
N SER A 57 -32.37 37.71 -75.52
CA SER A 57 -32.15 37.83 -76.97
C SER A 57 -30.97 38.77 -77.25
N ARG A 58 -30.03 38.33 -78.08
CA ARG A 58 -28.88 39.14 -78.54
C ARG A 58 -29.26 40.21 -79.56
N GLN A 59 -30.55 40.28 -79.94
CA GLN A 59 -31.04 41.20 -80.97
C GLN A 59 -31.50 42.55 -80.41
N ASN A 60 -31.19 42.85 -79.15
CA ASN A 60 -31.45 44.14 -78.51
C ASN A 60 -30.24 45.10 -78.52
N TRP A 61 -29.21 44.84 -79.33
CA TRP A 61 -27.96 45.60 -79.28
C TRP A 61 -28.09 47.07 -79.71
N ARG A 62 -29.15 47.42 -80.46
CA ARG A 62 -29.49 48.80 -80.85
C ARG A 62 -30.75 49.35 -80.19
N TYR A 63 -31.69 48.49 -79.82
CA TYR A 63 -33.02 48.86 -79.35
C TYR A 63 -33.38 48.08 -78.08
N ASP A 64 -34.10 48.73 -77.16
CA ASP A 64 -34.47 48.12 -75.88
C ASP A 64 -35.42 46.94 -76.07
N TYR A 65 -35.40 45.99 -75.13
CA TYR A 65 -36.27 44.80 -75.18
C TYR A 65 -37.76 45.12 -75.38
N LYS A 66 -38.26 46.20 -74.77
CA LYS A 66 -39.67 46.61 -74.88
C LYS A 66 -40.06 47.00 -76.30
N GLN A 67 -39.08 47.45 -77.09
CA GLN A 67 -39.25 47.95 -78.45
C GLN A 67 -39.21 46.84 -79.51
N LEU A 68 -38.63 45.67 -79.20
CA LEU A 68 -38.50 44.57 -80.16
C LEU A 68 -39.88 44.05 -80.58
N ARG A 69 -40.16 44.10 -81.88
CA ARG A 69 -41.38 43.58 -82.48
C ARG A 69 -41.05 42.88 -83.79
N LEU A 70 -41.70 41.74 -84.03
CA LEU A 70 -41.64 41.01 -85.29
C LEU A 70 -43.07 40.86 -85.79
N ARG A 71 -43.37 41.35 -86.98
CA ARG A 71 -44.70 41.19 -87.58
C ARG A 71 -44.60 40.30 -88.79
N ALA A 72 -45.56 39.41 -88.97
CA ALA A 72 -45.64 38.62 -90.18
C ALA A 72 -47.08 38.48 -90.65
N LEU A 73 -47.25 38.47 -91.96
CA LEU A 73 -48.47 38.05 -92.62
C LEU A 73 -48.24 36.62 -93.11
N ILE A 74 -49.01 35.68 -92.58
CA ILE A 74 -48.91 34.25 -92.89
C ILE A 74 -50.14 33.83 -93.67
N GLU A 75 -49.92 33.06 -94.73
CA GLU A 75 -50.97 32.37 -95.48
C GLU A 75 -51.00 30.89 -95.12
N HIS A 76 -52.18 30.36 -94.83
CA HIS A 76 -52.42 28.93 -94.69
C HIS A 76 -53.81 28.60 -95.23
N ASP A 77 -53.89 27.67 -96.16
CA ASP A 77 -55.14 27.14 -96.73
C ASP A 77 -56.07 28.22 -97.30
N GLY A 78 -55.48 29.31 -97.80
CA GLY A 78 -56.17 30.47 -98.38
C GLY A 78 -56.46 31.60 -97.38
N ASP A 79 -56.36 31.35 -96.08
CA ASP A 79 -56.57 32.35 -95.04
C ASP A 79 -55.30 33.15 -94.73
N LEU A 80 -55.48 34.43 -94.44
CA LEU A 80 -54.41 35.35 -94.06
C LEU A 80 -54.45 35.63 -92.56
N LEU A 81 -53.32 35.42 -91.91
CA LEU A 81 -53.10 35.66 -90.49
C LEU A 81 -52.03 36.73 -90.29
N ASP A 82 -52.44 37.91 -89.83
CA ASP A 82 -51.55 39.02 -89.48
C ASP A 82 -51.25 38.99 -87.99
N VAL A 83 -49.98 38.74 -87.65
CA VAL A 83 -49.54 38.56 -86.27
C VAL A 83 -48.35 39.44 -85.99
N THR A 84 -48.39 40.13 -84.85
CA THR A 84 -47.23 40.81 -84.29
C THR A 84 -46.77 40.10 -83.04
N ARG A 85 -45.53 39.62 -83.03
CA ARG A 85 -44.87 39.11 -81.84
C ARG A 85 -44.09 40.21 -81.14
N ARG A 86 -44.35 40.38 -79.85
CA ARG A 86 -43.55 41.20 -78.92
C ARG A 86 -42.63 40.37 -78.05
N LYS A 87 -41.52 40.96 -77.63
CA LYS A 87 -40.70 40.39 -76.56
C LYS A 87 -41.49 40.44 -75.24
N GLY A 88 -41.61 39.28 -74.59
CA GLY A 88 -42.24 39.12 -73.28
C GLY A 88 -42.30 37.64 -72.90
N ASN A 89 -42.94 37.34 -71.76
CA ASN A 89 -43.20 35.97 -71.32
C ASN A 89 -44.70 35.60 -71.39
N LEU A 90 -45.59 36.60 -71.38
CA LEU A 90 -47.05 36.46 -71.44
C LEU A 90 -47.59 37.38 -72.54
N ASP A 91 -48.70 36.97 -73.17
CA ASP A 91 -49.43 37.75 -74.17
C ASP A 91 -48.50 38.34 -75.25
N THR A 92 -47.68 37.48 -75.85
CA THR A 92 -46.60 37.91 -76.75
C THR A 92 -47.02 37.97 -78.22
N LEU A 93 -48.12 37.33 -78.60
CA LEU A 93 -48.68 37.36 -79.94
C LEU A 93 -49.89 38.27 -79.96
N LEU A 94 -49.87 39.27 -80.84
CA LEU A 94 -50.90 40.30 -80.97
C LEU A 94 -51.54 40.22 -82.37
N ALA A 95 -52.84 40.41 -82.44
CA ALA A 95 -53.59 40.57 -83.68
C ALA A 95 -53.30 41.94 -84.32
N ALA A 96 -53.80 42.16 -85.54
CA ALA A 96 -53.60 43.40 -86.28
C ALA A 96 -54.10 44.67 -85.56
N ASP A 97 -55.11 44.54 -84.70
CA ASP A 97 -55.64 45.62 -83.85
C ASP A 97 -54.84 45.86 -82.56
N GLY A 98 -53.80 45.06 -82.32
CA GLY A 98 -52.93 45.13 -81.14
C GLY A 98 -53.42 44.32 -79.94
N THR A 99 -54.55 43.63 -80.03
CA THR A 99 -55.07 42.78 -78.95
C THR A 99 -54.30 41.46 -78.85
N PRO A 100 -53.97 40.96 -77.64
CA PRO A 100 -53.32 39.65 -77.50
C PRO A 100 -54.23 38.48 -77.90
N PHE A 101 -53.66 37.51 -78.61
CA PHE A 101 -54.36 36.25 -78.88
C PHE A 101 -54.51 35.42 -77.60
N LYS A 102 -55.71 34.88 -77.34
CA LYS A 102 -56.00 34.00 -76.18
C LYS A 102 -55.32 32.63 -76.28
N THR A 103 -55.16 32.13 -77.50
CA THR A 103 -54.48 30.86 -77.83
C THR A 103 -53.47 31.15 -78.92
N ASP A 104 -52.30 30.49 -78.90
CA ASP A 104 -51.26 30.71 -79.91
C ASP A 104 -51.77 30.36 -81.32
N PRO A 105 -51.95 31.35 -82.23
CA PRO A 105 -52.45 31.10 -83.56
C PRO A 105 -51.42 30.43 -84.48
N LEU A 106 -50.14 30.37 -84.10
CA LEU A 106 -49.07 29.72 -84.85
C LEU A 106 -48.93 28.24 -84.51
N ALA A 107 -49.33 27.81 -83.30
CA ALA A 107 -49.14 26.44 -82.83
C ALA A 107 -49.78 25.37 -83.76
N PRO A 108 -51.01 25.52 -84.28
CA PRO A 108 -51.58 24.57 -85.23
C PRO A 108 -50.80 24.51 -86.56
N LEU A 109 -50.21 25.63 -86.99
CA LEU A 109 -49.46 25.75 -88.25
C LEU A 109 -48.10 25.03 -88.20
N LEU A 110 -47.56 24.84 -86.99
CA LEU A 110 -46.25 24.25 -86.75
C LEU A 110 -46.28 22.71 -86.67
N GLY A 111 -47.45 22.08 -86.62
CA GLY A 111 -47.58 20.62 -86.66
C GLY A 111 -46.84 19.87 -85.55
N GLY A 112 -46.64 20.51 -84.39
CA GLY A 112 -45.93 19.92 -83.24
C GLY A 112 -44.40 20.03 -83.30
N ILE A 113 -43.83 20.71 -84.30
CA ILE A 113 -42.39 20.97 -84.38
C ILE A 113 -42.02 22.03 -83.34
N ASP A 114 -41.00 21.74 -82.53
CA ASP A 114 -40.42 22.68 -81.58
C ASP A 114 -39.32 23.55 -82.21
N ARG A 115 -38.86 24.58 -81.49
CA ARG A 115 -37.83 25.51 -81.99
C ARG A 115 -36.56 24.78 -82.44
N ALA A 116 -36.14 23.77 -81.67
CA ALA A 116 -34.94 23.00 -81.97
C ALA A 116 -35.11 22.17 -83.25
N GLY A 117 -36.27 21.52 -83.44
CA GLY A 117 -36.63 20.81 -84.66
C GLY A 117 -36.66 21.72 -85.88
N PHE A 118 -37.30 22.90 -85.76
CA PHE A 118 -37.35 23.88 -86.84
C PHE A 118 -35.95 24.37 -87.23
N GLU A 119 -35.14 24.73 -86.24
CA GLU A 119 -33.79 25.22 -86.45
C GLU A 119 -32.84 24.18 -87.06
N ARG A 120 -33.07 22.88 -86.81
CA ARG A 120 -32.31 21.77 -87.41
C ARG A 120 -32.73 21.47 -88.84
N MET A 121 -34.03 21.48 -89.14
CA MET A 121 -34.57 21.03 -90.43
C MET A 121 -34.78 22.16 -91.45
N PHE A 122 -35.17 23.35 -90.99
CA PHE A 122 -35.60 24.46 -91.86
C PHE A 122 -34.76 25.74 -91.68
N GLY A 123 -34.06 25.88 -90.54
CA GLY A 123 -33.24 27.05 -90.20
C GLY A 123 -31.73 26.84 -90.40
N LEU A 124 -31.34 26.31 -91.56
CA LEU A 124 -29.96 25.94 -91.85
C LEU A 124 -29.05 27.16 -92.00
N ASP A 125 -28.04 27.25 -91.13
CA ASP A 125 -26.91 28.16 -91.28
C ASP A 125 -25.62 27.36 -91.48
N HIS A 126 -24.57 28.06 -91.88
CA HIS A 126 -23.28 27.45 -92.18
C HIS A 126 -22.67 26.71 -90.97
N THR A 127 -22.88 27.18 -89.74
CA THR A 127 -22.37 26.51 -88.54
C THR A 127 -23.14 25.22 -88.27
N LYS A 128 -24.48 25.28 -88.34
CA LYS A 128 -25.37 24.13 -88.17
C LYS A 128 -25.16 23.05 -89.22
N LEU A 129 -24.83 23.42 -90.46
CA LEU A 129 -24.48 22.46 -91.52
C LEU A 129 -23.20 21.68 -91.18
N ARG A 130 -22.20 22.32 -90.58
CA ARG A 130 -20.98 21.63 -90.12
C ARG A 130 -21.24 20.75 -88.90
N GLU A 131 -21.98 21.25 -87.93
CA GLU A 131 -22.36 20.50 -86.72
C GLU A 131 -23.19 19.26 -87.08
N GLY A 132 -24.18 19.40 -87.96
CA GLY A 132 -24.98 18.29 -88.47
C GLY A 132 -24.14 17.25 -89.19
N GLY A 133 -23.20 17.66 -90.04
CA GLY A 133 -22.26 16.75 -90.70
C GLY A 133 -21.38 15.98 -89.71
N ALA A 134 -20.88 16.65 -88.67
CA ALA A 134 -20.08 16.02 -87.62
C ALA A 134 -20.89 15.02 -86.78
N SER A 135 -22.15 15.35 -86.45
CA SER A 135 -23.05 14.45 -85.69
C SER A 135 -23.43 13.19 -86.47
N ILE A 136 -23.58 13.28 -87.80
CA ILE A 136 -23.83 12.12 -88.68
C ILE A 136 -22.62 11.17 -88.66
N ILE A 137 -21.40 11.71 -88.73
CA ILE A 137 -20.16 10.92 -88.65
C ILE A 137 -19.97 10.32 -87.26
N GLY A 138 -20.41 11.02 -86.21
CA GLY A 138 -20.28 10.60 -84.81
C GLY A 138 -21.32 9.58 -84.33
N GLY A 139 -22.29 9.18 -85.16
CA GLY A 139 -23.29 8.14 -84.85
C GLY A 139 -24.16 8.42 -83.62
N ARG A 140 -24.24 9.69 -83.18
CA ARG A 140 -24.84 10.07 -81.89
C ARG A 140 -26.34 10.35 -81.94
N ASP A 141 -26.88 10.62 -83.14
CA ASP A 141 -28.28 11.01 -83.31
C ASP A 141 -29.13 9.89 -83.92
N ASP A 142 -30.38 9.81 -83.46
CA ASP A 142 -31.45 8.96 -84.01
C ASP A 142 -31.59 9.12 -85.54
N ALA A 143 -31.23 10.28 -86.08
CA ALA A 143 -31.24 10.56 -87.51
C ALA A 143 -30.19 9.73 -88.29
N ALA A 144 -29.01 9.50 -87.73
CA ALA A 144 -27.99 8.63 -88.33
C ALA A 144 -28.44 7.17 -88.31
N ARG A 145 -29.12 6.76 -87.24
CA ARG A 145 -29.74 5.42 -87.11
C ARG A 145 -30.86 5.21 -88.12
N ILE A 146 -31.80 6.16 -88.25
CA ILE A 146 -32.90 6.10 -89.22
C ILE A 146 -32.36 6.10 -90.67
N THR A 147 -31.31 6.86 -90.95
CA THR A 147 -30.67 6.90 -92.29
C THR A 147 -29.95 5.57 -92.60
N LEU A 148 -29.30 4.94 -91.61
CA LEU A 148 -28.66 3.64 -91.76
C LEU A 148 -29.68 2.50 -91.91
N GLU A 149 -30.78 2.53 -91.14
CA GLU A 149 -31.89 1.57 -91.21
C GLU A 149 -32.63 1.67 -92.56
N ALA A 150 -32.87 2.90 -93.04
CA ALA A 150 -33.47 3.14 -94.36
C ALA A 150 -32.53 2.77 -95.53
N GLY A 151 -31.21 2.89 -95.36
CA GLY A 151 -30.23 2.59 -96.40
C GLY A 151 -29.81 1.12 -96.52
N THR A 152 -29.96 0.32 -95.45
CA THR A 152 -29.48 -1.08 -95.41
C THR A 152 -30.59 -2.13 -95.35
N GLY A 153 -31.84 -1.73 -95.06
CA GLY A 153 -33.00 -2.64 -94.99
C GLY A 153 -33.02 -3.58 -93.78
N VAL A 154 -32.09 -3.43 -92.83
CA VAL A 154 -31.98 -4.29 -91.65
C VAL A 154 -32.62 -3.58 -90.45
N SER A 155 -33.86 -3.95 -90.13
CA SER A 155 -34.70 -3.35 -89.08
C SER A 155 -34.43 -3.85 -87.65
N HIS A 156 -33.39 -4.67 -87.41
CA HIS A 156 -33.19 -5.40 -86.15
C HIS A 156 -31.95 -4.98 -85.32
N ILE A 157 -31.12 -4.06 -85.82
CA ILE A 157 -29.86 -3.69 -85.15
C ILE A 157 -30.13 -2.91 -83.85
N GLY A 158 -31.10 -2.00 -83.85
CA GLY A 158 -31.46 -1.23 -82.67
C GLY A 158 -31.97 -2.10 -81.51
N SER A 159 -32.79 -3.11 -81.80
CA SER A 159 -33.33 -4.01 -80.79
C SER A 159 -32.26 -4.92 -80.18
N GLU A 160 -31.30 -5.42 -80.97
CA GLU A 160 -30.19 -6.22 -80.45
C GLU A 160 -29.22 -5.39 -79.61
N LEU A 161 -28.93 -4.15 -80.03
CA LEU A 161 -28.11 -3.24 -79.23
C LEU A 161 -28.77 -2.91 -77.88
N ALA A 162 -30.08 -2.67 -77.86
CA ALA A 162 -30.84 -2.46 -76.62
C ALA A 162 -30.78 -3.69 -75.71
N ARG A 163 -30.97 -4.90 -76.25
CA ARG A 163 -30.88 -6.16 -75.50
C ARG A 163 -29.49 -6.36 -74.88
N LEU A 164 -28.42 -6.12 -75.64
CA LEU A 164 -27.05 -6.23 -75.16
C LEU A 164 -26.72 -5.18 -74.11
N THR A 165 -27.25 -3.95 -74.26
CA THR A 165 -27.07 -2.87 -73.28
C THR A 165 -27.75 -3.20 -71.96
N GLU A 166 -28.95 -3.78 -71.99
CA GLU A 166 -29.67 -4.22 -70.79
C GLU A 166 -29.00 -5.41 -70.12
N ALA A 167 -28.54 -6.39 -70.89
CA ALA A 167 -27.75 -7.51 -70.36
C ALA A 167 -26.48 -7.01 -69.66
N ALA A 168 -25.76 -6.07 -70.28
CA ALA A 168 -24.57 -5.46 -69.68
C ALA A 168 -24.91 -4.69 -68.40
N SER A 169 -25.97 -3.86 -68.41
CA SER A 169 -26.39 -3.04 -67.27
C SER A 169 -26.84 -3.89 -66.07
N SER A 170 -27.46 -5.06 -66.33
CA SER A 170 -27.88 -6.02 -65.31
C SER A 170 -26.70 -6.67 -64.58
N LEU A 171 -25.55 -6.84 -65.26
CA LEU A 171 -24.35 -7.44 -64.71
C LEU A 171 -23.45 -6.40 -64.02
N PHE A 172 -23.26 -5.25 -64.67
CA PHE A 172 -22.39 -4.18 -64.20
C PHE A 172 -22.94 -2.81 -64.59
N LYS A 173 -22.97 -1.89 -63.62
CA LYS A 173 -23.29 -0.49 -63.87
C LYS A 173 -22.22 0.41 -63.27
N PRO A 174 -21.66 1.36 -64.03
CA PRO A 174 -20.77 2.37 -63.46
C PRO A 174 -21.48 3.11 -62.32
N GLY A 175 -20.91 3.07 -61.12
CA GLY A 175 -21.51 3.65 -59.90
C GLY A 175 -22.72 2.90 -59.33
N GLY A 176 -23.13 1.77 -59.93
CA GLY A 176 -24.20 0.93 -59.40
C GLY A 176 -23.76 0.12 -58.20
N GLN A 177 -24.66 -0.11 -57.24
CA GLN A 177 -24.38 -0.95 -56.07
C GLN A 177 -24.93 -2.38 -56.20
N ASN A 178 -26.11 -2.53 -56.80
CA ASN A 178 -26.85 -3.79 -56.83
C ASN A 178 -26.39 -4.82 -57.87
N PRO A 179 -25.87 -4.45 -59.07
CA PRO A 179 -25.48 -5.44 -60.06
C PRO A 179 -24.46 -6.45 -59.50
N PRO A 180 -24.52 -7.74 -59.89
CA PRO A 180 -23.71 -8.81 -59.32
C PRO A 180 -22.20 -8.51 -59.32
N VAL A 181 -21.67 -7.94 -60.40
CA VAL A 181 -20.23 -7.63 -60.51
C VAL A 181 -19.83 -6.53 -59.52
N ASN A 182 -20.63 -5.47 -59.42
CA ASN A 182 -20.37 -4.39 -58.46
C ASN A 182 -20.40 -4.90 -57.01
N ARG A 183 -21.34 -5.80 -56.67
CA ARG A 183 -21.41 -6.43 -55.35
C ARG A 183 -20.16 -7.28 -55.07
N LEU A 184 -19.80 -8.19 -55.98
CA LEU A 184 -18.63 -9.07 -55.82
C LEU A 184 -17.32 -8.28 -55.69
N MET A 185 -17.17 -7.16 -56.41
CA MET A 185 -16.01 -6.29 -56.27
C MET A 185 -15.91 -5.66 -54.87
N ARG A 186 -17.05 -5.25 -54.29
CA ARG A 186 -17.10 -4.73 -52.91
C ARG A 186 -16.76 -5.82 -51.89
N GLU A 187 -17.42 -6.97 -51.98
CA GLU A 187 -17.17 -8.11 -51.09
C GLU A 187 -15.69 -8.56 -51.14
N ARG A 188 -15.09 -8.62 -52.34
CA ARG A 188 -13.65 -8.89 -52.49
C ARG A 188 -12.79 -7.83 -51.81
N SER A 189 -13.13 -6.55 -51.98
CA SER A 189 -12.39 -5.45 -51.36
C SER A 189 -12.47 -5.51 -49.83
N GLU A 190 -13.66 -5.78 -49.28
CA GLU A 190 -13.90 -5.96 -47.85
C GLU A 190 -13.14 -7.17 -47.30
N ALA A 191 -13.21 -8.32 -47.97
CA ALA A 191 -12.45 -9.51 -47.59
C ALA A 191 -10.94 -9.26 -47.62
N LEU A 192 -10.41 -8.58 -48.63
CA LEU A 192 -8.99 -8.20 -48.70
C LEU A 192 -8.61 -7.17 -47.63
N ALA A 193 -9.52 -6.28 -47.23
CA ALA A 193 -9.29 -5.36 -46.12
C ALA A 193 -9.25 -6.12 -44.80
N GLN A 194 -10.17 -7.06 -44.59
CA GLN A 194 -10.21 -7.90 -43.40
C GLN A 194 -8.96 -8.77 -43.28
N VAL A 195 -8.51 -9.43 -44.36
CA VAL A 195 -7.24 -10.18 -44.38
C VAL A 195 -6.08 -9.27 -44.02
N ARG A 196 -6.01 -8.05 -44.56
CA ARG A 196 -4.93 -7.11 -44.21
C ARG A 196 -4.97 -6.64 -42.76
N GLN A 197 -6.16 -6.50 -42.15
CA GLN A 197 -6.30 -6.11 -40.74
C GLN A 197 -6.01 -7.23 -39.77
N THR A 198 -6.34 -8.48 -40.12
CA THR A 198 -6.15 -9.64 -39.24
C THR A 198 -4.81 -10.34 -39.44
N SER A 199 -4.16 -10.13 -40.59
CA SER A 199 -2.84 -10.70 -40.85
C SER A 199 -1.77 -9.91 -40.12
N ILE A 200 -0.96 -10.64 -39.35
CA ILE A 200 0.27 -10.11 -38.79
C ILE A 200 1.34 -10.23 -39.88
N SER A 201 2.06 -9.13 -40.15
CA SER A 201 3.17 -9.18 -41.09
C SER A 201 4.32 -10.01 -40.51
N ASP A 202 5.12 -10.64 -41.37
CA ASP A 202 6.29 -11.40 -40.92
C ASP A 202 7.28 -10.53 -40.11
N ALA A 203 7.37 -9.24 -40.46
CA ALA A 203 8.14 -8.25 -39.72
C ALA A 203 7.59 -8.00 -38.30
N ASP A 204 6.28 -7.79 -38.16
CA ASP A 204 5.64 -7.59 -36.85
C ASP A 204 5.76 -8.82 -35.96
N TRP A 205 5.59 -10.01 -36.55
CA TRP A 205 5.78 -11.28 -35.85
C TRP A 205 7.23 -11.47 -35.39
N THR A 206 8.20 -11.22 -36.26
CA THR A 206 9.62 -11.31 -35.94
C THR A 206 10.00 -10.31 -34.84
N GLN A 207 9.51 -9.07 -34.92
CA GLN A 207 9.74 -8.06 -33.88
C GLN A 207 9.08 -8.44 -32.54
N ALA A 208 7.86 -8.98 -32.55
CA ALA A 208 7.19 -9.46 -31.33
C ALA A 208 7.96 -10.62 -30.70
N ARG A 209 8.45 -11.56 -31.51
CA ARG A 209 9.28 -12.69 -31.06
C ARG A 209 10.60 -12.21 -30.46
N GLN A 210 11.27 -11.25 -31.08
CA GLN A 210 12.50 -10.66 -30.55
C GLN A 210 12.25 -9.95 -29.22
N ARG A 211 11.20 -9.11 -29.15
CA ARG A 211 10.82 -8.43 -27.90
C ARG A 211 10.55 -9.41 -26.76
N ARG A 212 9.91 -10.55 -27.05
CA ARG A 212 9.69 -11.62 -26.08
C ARG A 212 11.01 -12.23 -25.62
N ALA A 213 11.89 -12.61 -26.54
CA ALA A 213 13.21 -13.16 -26.21
C ALA A 213 14.04 -12.20 -25.35
N ASP A 214 14.07 -10.92 -25.69
CA ASP A 214 14.78 -9.89 -24.93
C ASP A 214 14.16 -9.67 -23.54
N ALA A 215 12.84 -9.78 -23.41
CA ALA A 215 12.15 -9.69 -22.12
C ALA A 215 12.42 -10.92 -21.25
N GLU A 216 12.42 -12.13 -21.82
CA GLU A 216 12.77 -13.37 -21.12
C GLU A 216 14.23 -13.35 -20.65
N ALA A 217 15.17 -12.92 -21.50
CA ALA A 217 16.58 -12.79 -21.13
C ALA A 217 16.79 -11.78 -19.98
N ARG A 218 16.13 -10.62 -20.04
CA ARG A 218 16.16 -9.62 -18.96
C ARG A 218 15.55 -10.15 -17.66
N ARG A 219 14.44 -10.89 -17.75
CA ARG A 219 13.81 -11.50 -16.58
C ARG A 219 14.77 -12.48 -15.90
N THR A 220 15.44 -13.35 -16.66
CA THR A 220 16.41 -14.30 -16.10
C THR A 220 17.58 -13.57 -15.43
N ALA A 221 18.15 -12.57 -16.09
CA ALA A 221 19.26 -11.79 -15.52
C ALA A 221 18.88 -11.10 -14.19
N LEU A 222 17.67 -10.53 -14.10
CA LEU A 222 17.18 -9.91 -12.87
C LEU A 222 16.94 -10.92 -11.73
N ILE A 223 16.52 -12.14 -12.05
CA ILE A 223 16.38 -13.22 -11.06
C ILE A 223 17.76 -13.60 -10.53
N ASP A 224 18.74 -13.82 -11.41
CA ASP A 224 20.10 -14.17 -11.02
C ASP A 224 20.75 -13.07 -10.15
N GLU A 225 20.51 -11.79 -10.50
CA GLU A 225 20.97 -10.64 -9.72
C GLU A 225 20.31 -10.59 -8.34
N ALA A 226 18.99 -10.80 -8.26
CA ALA A 226 18.28 -10.85 -6.98
C ALA A 226 18.81 -11.97 -6.08
N GLU A 227 19.01 -13.18 -6.62
CA GLU A 227 19.59 -14.29 -5.85
C GLU A 227 21.03 -14.03 -5.39
N ALA A 228 21.82 -13.29 -6.17
CA ALA A 228 23.15 -12.85 -5.76
C ALA A 228 23.10 -11.83 -4.62
N LEU A 229 22.20 -10.84 -4.71
CA LEU A 229 21.99 -9.83 -3.68
C LEU A 229 21.46 -10.44 -2.38
N ASP A 230 20.51 -11.37 -2.45
CA ASP A 230 19.99 -12.08 -1.27
C ASP A 230 21.08 -12.88 -0.55
N ARG A 231 21.95 -13.56 -1.32
CA ARG A 231 23.12 -14.26 -0.76
C ARG A 231 24.09 -13.31 -0.06
N GLU A 232 24.34 -12.15 -0.66
CA GLU A 232 25.22 -11.14 -0.09
C GLU A 232 24.61 -10.50 1.16
N GLN A 233 23.32 -10.20 1.14
CA GLN A 233 22.59 -9.70 2.31
C GLN A 233 22.64 -10.72 3.45
N ALA A 234 22.35 -12.00 3.19
CA ALA A 234 22.45 -13.05 4.19
C ALA A 234 23.88 -13.20 4.75
N ARG A 235 24.91 -12.99 3.91
CA ARG A 235 26.32 -12.97 4.35
C ARG A 235 26.60 -11.80 5.29
N LEU A 236 26.19 -10.59 4.91
CA LEU A 236 26.37 -9.37 5.70
C LEU A 236 25.61 -9.44 7.03
N ASP A 237 24.39 -9.98 7.03
CA ASP A 237 23.60 -10.21 8.24
C ASP A 237 24.31 -11.17 9.20
N ARG A 238 24.89 -12.28 8.69
CA ARG A 238 25.69 -13.19 9.52
C ARG A 238 26.90 -12.47 10.14
N VAL A 239 27.61 -11.67 9.36
CA VAL A 239 28.75 -10.87 9.85
C VAL A 239 28.30 -9.86 10.90
N GLY A 240 27.20 -9.16 10.67
CA GLY A 240 26.61 -8.20 11.61
C GLY A 240 26.22 -8.85 12.93
N ARG A 241 25.53 -10.01 12.89
CA ARG A 241 25.16 -10.80 14.07
C ARG A 241 26.38 -11.29 14.85
N ALA A 242 27.45 -11.68 14.15
CA ALA A 242 28.66 -12.21 14.77
C ALA A 242 29.54 -11.12 15.40
N ARG A 243 29.44 -9.87 14.96
CA ARG A 243 30.30 -8.75 15.41
C ARG A 243 30.27 -8.55 16.92
N ALA A 244 29.08 -8.46 17.54
CA ALA A 244 28.98 -8.21 18.98
C ALA A 244 29.48 -9.40 19.83
N PRO A 245 29.11 -10.66 19.56
CA PRO A 245 29.70 -11.82 20.22
C PRO A 245 31.22 -11.91 20.05
N PHE A 246 31.77 -11.65 18.86
CA PHE A 246 33.22 -11.65 18.65
C PHE A 246 33.93 -10.55 19.44
N ALA A 247 33.35 -9.35 19.52
CA ALA A 247 33.88 -8.28 20.36
C ALA A 247 33.90 -8.70 21.84
N ARG A 248 32.80 -9.28 22.35
CA ARG A 248 32.73 -9.81 23.73
C ARG A 248 33.75 -10.90 23.98
N LEU A 249 33.93 -11.83 23.04
CA LEU A 249 34.94 -12.88 23.13
C LEU A 249 36.35 -12.30 23.16
N SER A 250 36.63 -11.29 22.32
CA SER A 250 37.93 -10.62 22.30
C SER A 250 38.22 -9.92 23.63
N THR A 251 37.24 -9.20 24.18
CA THR A 251 37.36 -8.56 25.50
C THR A 251 37.59 -9.61 26.60
N ALA A 252 36.76 -10.66 26.66
CA ALA A 252 36.89 -11.71 27.66
C ALA A 252 38.25 -12.45 27.56
N ARG A 253 38.76 -12.68 26.35
CA ARG A 253 40.10 -13.26 26.15
C ARG A 253 41.20 -12.33 26.65
N ALA A 254 41.10 -11.02 26.40
CA ALA A 254 42.06 -10.05 26.91
C ALA A 254 42.04 -9.97 28.44
N GLU A 255 40.85 -10.00 29.04
CA GLU A 255 40.69 -10.09 30.50
C GLU A 255 41.31 -11.38 31.06
N LEU A 256 41.14 -12.52 30.37
CA LEU A 256 41.69 -13.81 30.78
C LEU A 256 43.23 -13.81 30.81
N VAL A 257 43.89 -13.18 29.84
CA VAL A 257 45.37 -13.06 29.82
C VAL A 257 45.88 -12.38 31.10
N GLY A 258 45.16 -11.40 31.63
CA GLY A 258 45.51 -10.73 32.89
C GLY A 258 45.33 -11.59 34.15
N LEU A 259 44.73 -12.77 34.02
CA LEU A 259 44.42 -13.70 35.11
C LEU A 259 45.24 -15.01 35.03
N GLU A 260 46.15 -15.14 34.07
CA GLU A 260 46.93 -16.38 33.83
C GLU A 260 47.81 -16.79 35.03
N ASP A 261 48.34 -15.83 35.79
CA ASP A 261 49.23 -16.09 36.94
C ASP A 261 48.48 -16.31 38.27
N LEU A 262 47.16 -16.55 38.23
CA LEU A 262 46.41 -16.83 39.45
C LEU A 262 46.67 -18.27 39.94
N PRO A 263 46.98 -18.45 41.24
CA PRO A 263 47.13 -19.78 41.80
C PRO A 263 45.80 -20.55 41.68
N THR A 264 45.88 -21.82 41.29
CA THR A 264 44.68 -22.69 41.23
C THR A 264 44.17 -22.93 42.64
N LEU A 265 43.06 -22.28 42.98
CA LEU A 265 42.42 -22.47 44.28
C LEU A 265 41.54 -23.73 44.25
N PRO A 266 41.48 -24.50 45.35
CA PRO A 266 40.51 -25.58 45.50
C PRO A 266 39.07 -25.08 45.34
N GLN A 267 38.16 -25.93 44.83
CA GLN A 267 36.76 -25.55 44.63
C GLN A 267 36.04 -25.14 45.93
N ASP A 268 36.54 -25.61 47.08
CA ASP A 268 36.03 -25.35 48.42
C ASP A 268 36.79 -24.21 49.14
N VAL A 269 37.66 -23.46 48.46
CA VAL A 269 38.48 -22.41 49.10
C VAL A 269 37.64 -21.37 49.84
N ALA A 270 36.42 -21.08 49.36
CA ALA A 270 35.50 -20.15 50.03
C ALA A 270 35.03 -20.69 51.39
N ALA A 271 34.74 -21.99 51.47
CA ALA A 271 34.38 -22.66 52.71
C ALA A 271 35.59 -22.76 53.64
N GLN A 272 36.76 -23.16 53.11
CA GLN A 272 38.01 -23.20 53.88
C GLN A 272 38.37 -21.83 54.46
N LEU A 273 38.26 -20.75 53.67
CA LEU A 273 38.53 -19.39 54.12
C LEU A 273 37.54 -18.93 55.20
N ALA A 274 36.26 -19.29 55.07
CA ALA A 274 35.25 -18.98 56.08
C ALA A 274 35.56 -19.68 57.41
N THR A 275 35.89 -20.97 57.37
CA THR A 275 36.31 -21.75 58.54
C THR A 275 37.58 -21.18 59.15
N LEU A 276 38.64 -20.96 58.37
CA LEU A 276 39.89 -20.39 58.87
C LEU A 276 39.71 -18.99 59.47
N ARG A 277 38.80 -18.18 58.94
CA ARG A 277 38.46 -16.87 59.54
C ARG A 277 37.75 -17.04 60.88
N ALA A 278 36.80 -17.95 60.99
CA ALA A 278 36.11 -18.26 62.25
C ALA A 278 37.08 -18.84 63.29
N ASP A 279 37.94 -19.77 62.89
CA ASP A 279 38.98 -20.35 63.73
C ASP A 279 39.97 -19.28 64.23
N ARG A 280 40.37 -18.35 63.36
CA ARG A 280 41.22 -17.23 63.76
C ARG A 280 40.56 -16.34 64.81
N ILE A 281 39.27 -16.03 64.64
CA ILE A 281 38.52 -15.23 65.62
C ILE A 281 38.50 -15.96 66.97
N THR A 282 38.08 -17.23 66.97
CA THR A 282 38.05 -18.07 68.17
C THR A 282 39.44 -18.16 68.84
N ALA A 283 40.50 -18.38 68.07
CA ALA A 283 41.86 -18.48 68.59
C ALA A 283 42.35 -17.16 69.22
N VAL A 284 42.01 -16.02 68.63
CA VAL A 284 42.33 -14.70 69.18
C VAL A 284 41.61 -14.46 70.50
N GLU A 285 40.32 -14.81 70.59
CA GLU A 285 39.54 -14.71 71.83
C GLU A 285 40.08 -15.63 72.93
N LEU A 286 40.38 -16.89 72.60
CA LEU A 286 40.98 -17.83 73.55
C LEU A 286 42.35 -17.36 74.03
N ALA A 287 43.19 -16.83 73.15
CA ALA A 287 44.49 -16.28 73.53
C ALA A 287 44.35 -15.06 74.47
N ALA A 288 43.37 -14.19 74.20
CA ALA A 288 43.07 -13.06 75.08
C ALA A 288 42.58 -13.52 76.46
N GLN A 289 41.68 -14.51 76.50
CA GLN A 289 41.19 -15.10 77.75
C GLN A 289 42.31 -15.76 78.55
N ALA A 290 43.13 -16.61 77.91
CA ALA A 290 44.27 -17.27 78.55
C ALA A 290 45.28 -16.25 79.09
N LYS A 291 45.50 -15.13 78.39
CA LYS A 291 46.36 -14.04 78.87
C LYS A 291 45.77 -13.33 80.09
N ALA A 292 44.46 -13.11 80.10
CA ALA A 292 43.76 -12.54 81.25
C ALA A 292 43.80 -13.47 82.47
N ASP A 293 43.60 -14.77 82.25
CA ASP A 293 43.68 -15.79 83.30
C ASP A 293 45.09 -15.93 83.86
N LEU A 294 46.11 -15.90 83.01
CA LEU A 294 47.51 -15.87 83.44
C LEU A 294 47.78 -14.66 84.33
N ALA A 295 47.40 -13.46 83.89
CA ALA A 295 47.58 -12.24 84.68
C ALA A 295 46.83 -12.30 86.03
N ARG A 296 45.63 -12.88 86.06
CA ARG A 296 44.85 -13.10 87.29
C ARG A 296 45.56 -14.06 88.24
N VAL A 297 46.09 -15.18 87.74
CA VAL A 297 46.81 -16.15 88.56
C VAL A 297 48.13 -15.57 89.08
N GLU A 298 48.87 -14.85 88.24
CA GLU A 298 50.09 -14.14 88.64
C GLU A 298 49.82 -13.12 89.75
N ALA A 299 48.74 -12.33 89.62
CA ALA A 299 48.31 -11.40 90.67
C ALA A 299 47.89 -12.13 91.96
N ALA A 300 47.19 -13.25 91.86
CA ALA A 300 46.81 -14.06 93.01
C ALA A 300 48.04 -14.62 93.74
N ILE A 301 49.04 -15.13 93.01
CA ILE A 301 50.31 -15.61 93.57
C ILE A 301 51.07 -14.47 94.24
N ALA A 302 51.19 -13.31 93.58
CA ALA A 302 51.87 -12.14 94.13
C ALA A 302 51.18 -11.60 95.40
N GLY A 303 49.86 -11.75 95.50
CA GLY A 303 49.07 -11.36 96.67
C GLY A 303 49.10 -12.34 97.83
N VAL A 304 49.76 -13.50 97.71
CA VAL A 304 49.92 -14.43 98.84
C VAL A 304 50.97 -13.88 99.82
N GLU A 305 50.50 -13.23 100.87
CA GLU A 305 51.35 -12.92 102.02
C GLU A 305 51.56 -14.17 102.87
N ARG A 306 52.81 -14.63 102.97
CA ARG A 306 53.21 -15.70 103.89
C ARG A 306 53.55 -15.08 105.25
N PRO A 307 52.75 -15.31 106.31
CA PRO A 307 53.02 -14.71 107.61
C PRO A 307 54.27 -15.36 108.22
N GLY A 308 55.44 -14.75 108.01
CA GLY A 308 56.72 -15.30 108.41
C GLY A 308 56.82 -15.58 109.92
N ILE A 309 56.15 -14.76 110.74
CA ILE A 309 56.12 -14.91 112.21
C ILE A 309 55.36 -16.17 112.64
N ILE A 310 54.25 -16.49 111.98
CA ILE A 310 53.47 -17.70 112.31
C ILE A 310 54.23 -18.95 111.86
N LEU A 311 54.84 -18.88 110.67
CA LEU A 311 55.65 -19.97 110.14
C LEU A 311 56.93 -20.22 110.97
N SER A 312 57.56 -19.17 111.53
CA SER A 312 58.74 -19.33 112.38
C SER A 312 58.44 -19.95 113.74
N GLU A 313 57.19 -19.87 114.21
CA GLU A 313 56.75 -20.46 115.48
C GLU A 313 56.04 -21.82 115.27
N GLN A 314 56.09 -22.39 114.06
CA GLN A 314 55.40 -23.65 113.71
C GLN A 314 55.73 -24.78 114.70
N GLU A 315 57.02 -25.06 114.93
CA GLU A 315 57.45 -26.13 115.84
C GLU A 315 56.93 -25.92 117.27
N ARG A 316 56.82 -24.65 117.70
CA ARG A 316 56.29 -24.30 119.02
C ARG A 316 54.78 -24.49 119.12
N ILE A 317 54.05 -24.12 118.07
CA ILE A 317 52.59 -24.30 118.00
C ILE A 317 52.26 -25.80 117.98
N GLU A 318 52.99 -26.59 117.18
CA GLU A 318 52.83 -28.05 117.12
C GLU A 318 53.17 -28.71 118.47
N ALA A 319 54.26 -28.30 119.12
CA ALA A 319 54.63 -28.80 120.44
C ALA A 319 53.59 -28.45 121.54
N LEU A 320 52.96 -27.28 121.47
CA LEU A 320 51.89 -26.90 122.39
C LEU A 320 50.61 -27.70 122.16
N GLU A 321 50.26 -28.01 120.90
CA GLU A 321 49.17 -28.92 120.58
C GLU A 321 49.43 -30.33 121.13
N GLU A 322 50.66 -30.84 121.01
CA GLU A 322 51.03 -32.16 121.51
C GLU A 322 51.00 -32.24 123.05
N GLN A 323 51.25 -31.13 123.74
CA GLN A 323 51.15 -31.02 125.20
C GLN A 323 49.72 -30.78 125.72
N ARG A 324 48.77 -30.41 124.85
CA ARG A 324 47.36 -30.14 125.20
C ARG A 324 46.69 -31.27 126.00
N PRO A 325 46.87 -32.57 125.67
CA PRO A 325 46.28 -33.68 126.43
C PRO A 325 46.87 -33.82 127.84
N VAL A 326 48.17 -33.54 128.00
CA VAL A 326 48.87 -33.62 129.29
C VAL A 326 48.40 -32.50 130.22
N ILE A 327 48.29 -31.28 129.68
CA ILE A 327 47.78 -30.12 130.43
C ILE A 327 46.31 -30.35 130.83
N ALA A 328 45.48 -30.86 129.91
CA ALA A 328 44.08 -31.18 130.21
C ALA A 328 43.94 -32.26 131.30
N LYS A 329 44.79 -33.30 131.28
CA LYS A 329 44.81 -34.35 132.32
C LYS A 329 45.25 -33.81 133.69
N ALA A 330 46.29 -32.97 133.72
CA ALA A 330 46.76 -32.35 134.96
C ALA A 330 45.71 -31.43 135.60
N ALA A 331 44.96 -30.68 134.79
CA ALA A 331 43.84 -29.86 135.27
C ALA A 331 42.73 -30.70 135.91
N GLY A 332 42.34 -31.82 135.27
CA GLY A 332 41.34 -32.75 135.81
C GLY A 332 41.78 -33.45 137.11
N ASP A 333 43.06 -33.84 137.22
CA ASP A 333 43.60 -34.44 138.45
C ASP A 333 43.61 -33.45 139.63
N LEU A 334 43.90 -32.17 139.38
CA LEU A 334 43.88 -31.13 140.40
C LEU A 334 42.46 -30.93 140.98
N GLU A 335 41.45 -30.94 140.11
CA GLU A 335 40.05 -30.81 140.50
C GLU A 335 39.60 -32.00 141.36
N ARG A 336 40.04 -33.22 140.99
CA ARG A 336 39.78 -34.45 141.76
C ARG A 336 40.39 -34.41 143.15
N ARG A 337 41.63 -33.90 143.28
CA ARG A 337 42.33 -33.76 144.57
C ARG A 337 41.68 -32.73 145.49
N ARG A 338 41.17 -31.62 144.94
CA ARG A 338 40.41 -30.62 145.71
C ARG A 338 39.11 -31.20 146.29
N ALA A 339 38.36 -31.95 145.48
CA ALA A 339 37.14 -32.62 145.95
C ALA A 339 37.42 -33.69 147.02
N GLU A 340 38.58 -34.34 146.96
CA GLU A 340 39.03 -35.30 147.98
C GLU A 340 39.36 -34.62 149.32
N LEU A 341 39.97 -33.43 149.27
CA LEU A 341 40.28 -32.62 150.45
C LEU A 341 39.01 -32.15 151.17
N ASP A 342 38.04 -31.60 150.44
CA ASP A 342 36.75 -31.16 151.00
C ASP A 342 36.00 -32.30 151.69
N ARG A 343 36.05 -33.52 151.13
CA ARG A 343 35.45 -34.70 151.77
C ARG A 343 36.14 -35.06 153.08
N ILE A 344 37.46 -34.93 153.16
CA ILE A 344 38.22 -35.23 154.38
C ILE A 344 37.92 -34.16 155.44
N ASP A 345 37.88 -32.89 155.06
CA ASP A 345 37.57 -31.79 155.99
C ASP A 345 36.14 -31.88 156.52
N THR A 346 35.17 -32.27 155.69
CA THR A 346 33.79 -32.52 156.12
C THR A 346 33.70 -33.67 157.13
N LYS A 347 34.46 -34.76 156.91
CA LYS A 347 34.54 -35.88 157.88
C LYS A 347 35.21 -35.47 159.18
N LEU A 348 36.24 -34.65 159.11
CA LEU A 348 36.95 -34.14 160.29
C LEU A 348 36.04 -33.22 161.11
N ALA A 349 35.28 -32.34 160.46
CA ALA A 349 34.30 -31.46 161.10
C ALA A 349 33.18 -32.27 161.79
N ALA A 350 32.67 -33.31 161.13
CA ALA A 350 31.66 -34.20 161.71
C ALA A 350 32.19 -34.95 162.95
N ALA A 351 33.41 -35.48 162.90
CA ALA A 351 34.03 -36.17 164.02
C ALA A 351 34.33 -35.24 165.21
N LEU A 352 34.72 -33.99 164.95
CA LEU A 352 34.93 -32.98 166.00
C LEU A 352 33.60 -32.57 166.68
N ALA A 353 32.53 -32.43 165.89
CA ALA A 353 31.19 -32.14 166.42
C ALA A 353 30.65 -33.29 167.29
N GLU A 354 30.84 -34.55 166.86
CA GLU A 354 30.40 -35.73 167.61
C GLU A 354 31.15 -35.88 168.96
N ALA A 355 32.44 -35.52 168.98
CA ALA A 355 33.25 -35.51 170.20
C ALA A 355 32.96 -34.31 171.14
N ARG A 356 32.06 -33.39 170.75
CA ARG A 356 31.79 -32.11 171.45
C ARG A 356 33.05 -31.29 171.71
N ILE A 357 34.04 -31.40 170.83
CA ILE A 357 35.29 -30.64 170.91
C ILE A 357 35.11 -29.37 170.07
N ALA A 358 35.22 -28.21 170.69
CA ALA A 358 35.09 -26.93 169.99
C ALA A 358 36.17 -26.77 168.90
N PRO A 359 35.86 -26.09 167.78
CA PRO A 359 36.83 -25.82 166.72
C PRO A 359 38.08 -25.13 167.28
N GLY A 360 39.27 -25.64 166.96
CA GLY A 360 40.54 -25.04 167.36
C GLY A 360 41.10 -25.45 168.73
N GLN A 361 40.45 -26.38 169.46
CA GLN A 361 41.08 -27.00 170.63
C GLN A 361 42.02 -28.17 170.24
N PRO A 362 43.15 -28.36 170.96
CA PRO A 362 44.05 -29.46 170.70
C PRO A 362 43.34 -30.80 170.96
N ILE A 363 43.25 -31.61 169.89
CA ILE A 363 42.62 -32.93 169.94
C ILE A 363 43.39 -33.81 170.93
N PRO A 364 42.72 -34.54 171.84
CA PRO A 364 43.38 -35.36 172.85
C PRO A 364 44.44 -36.28 172.24
N SER A 365 45.61 -36.32 172.88
CA SER A 365 46.75 -37.11 172.39
C SER A 365 46.39 -38.59 172.28
N ALA A 366 47.07 -39.31 171.37
CA ALA A 366 46.81 -40.73 171.12
C ALA A 366 46.83 -41.59 172.41
N GLY A 367 47.67 -41.22 173.39
CA GLY A 367 47.72 -41.88 174.69
C GLY A 367 46.48 -41.67 175.58
N TRP A 368 45.82 -40.50 175.49
CA TRP A 368 44.56 -40.26 176.19
C TRP A 368 43.42 -41.06 175.56
N ARG A 369 43.32 -41.07 174.22
CA ARG A 369 42.29 -41.84 173.49
C ARG A 369 42.36 -43.33 173.79
N ARG A 370 43.57 -43.89 173.89
CA ARG A 370 43.76 -45.32 174.23
C ARG A 370 43.24 -45.66 175.63
N ARG A 371 43.56 -44.84 176.65
CA ARG A 371 43.08 -45.06 178.02
C ARG A 371 41.56 -44.89 178.16
N ALA A 372 40.99 -43.90 177.47
CA ALA A 372 39.55 -43.66 177.45
C ALA A 372 38.80 -44.82 176.78
N ALA A 373 39.32 -45.35 175.67
CA ALA A 373 38.77 -46.55 175.02
C ALA A 373 38.82 -47.78 175.94
N THR A 374 39.96 -48.04 176.59
CA THR A 374 40.08 -49.18 177.54
C THR A 374 39.12 -49.05 178.73
N HIS A 375 38.89 -47.83 179.24
CA HIS A 375 37.93 -47.59 180.32
C HIS A 375 36.47 -47.74 179.85
N LEU A 376 36.13 -47.23 178.67
CA LEU A 376 34.78 -47.35 178.09
C LEU A 376 34.44 -48.79 177.70
N ASP A 377 35.40 -49.57 177.21
CA ASP A 377 35.21 -50.99 176.92
C ASP A 377 34.99 -51.78 178.23
N ALA A 378 35.75 -51.49 179.30
CA ALA A 378 35.50 -52.08 180.62
C ALA A 378 34.11 -51.71 181.19
N VAL A 379 33.64 -50.46 180.99
CA VAL A 379 32.28 -50.03 181.40
C VAL A 379 31.19 -50.68 180.55
N ARG A 380 31.42 -50.90 179.25
CA ARG A 380 30.48 -51.61 178.37
C ARG A 380 30.40 -53.09 178.70
N GLU A 381 31.53 -53.72 179.01
CA GLU A 381 31.57 -55.13 179.43
C GLU A 381 30.87 -55.33 180.78
N LEU A 382 30.99 -54.36 181.70
CA LEU A 382 30.27 -54.36 182.98
C LEU A 382 28.76 -54.13 182.81
N LYS A 383 28.35 -53.16 181.98
CA LYS A 383 26.92 -52.92 181.68
C LYS A 383 26.27 -54.05 180.90
N ALA A 384 27.01 -54.74 180.02
CA ALA A 384 26.53 -55.94 179.34
C ALA A 384 26.36 -57.12 180.31
N ARG A 385 27.20 -57.21 181.36
CA ARG A 385 27.04 -58.19 182.45
C ARG A 385 25.90 -57.82 183.40
N GLU A 386 25.66 -56.54 183.70
CA GLU A 386 24.50 -56.10 184.51
C GLU A 386 23.16 -56.34 183.79
N ALA A 387 23.09 -56.06 182.48
CA ALA A 387 21.91 -56.36 181.67
C ALA A 387 21.62 -57.86 181.50
N ALA A 388 22.61 -58.73 181.79
CA ALA A 388 22.44 -60.18 181.81
C ALA A 388 21.96 -60.73 183.17
N VAL A 389 21.95 -59.93 184.24
CA VAL A 389 21.53 -60.34 185.60
C VAL A 389 20.12 -59.82 185.96
N GLU A 390 19.61 -58.79 185.30
CA GLU A 390 18.21 -58.32 185.45
C GLU A 390 17.17 -59.15 184.64
N LYS A 391 17.55 -60.33 184.13
CA LYS A 391 16.69 -61.22 183.32
C LYS A 391 16.58 -62.67 183.82
N GLU A 392 16.94 -62.92 185.08
CA GLU A 392 16.40 -63.99 185.94
C GLU A 392 15.45 -63.37 186.96
#